data_AF-A0A963QQV6-F1
#
_entry.id   AF-A0A963QQV6-F1
#
_cell.length_a   1.000
_cell.length_b   1.000
_cell.length_c   1.000
_cell.angle_alpha   90.00
_cell.angle_beta   90.00
_cell.angle_gamma   90.00
#
_symmetry.space_group_name_H-M   'P 1'
#
loop_
_entity.id
_entity.type
_entity.pdbx_description
1 polymer ?
#
loop_
_entity_poly.entity_id
_entity_poly.type
_entity_poly.pdbx_seq_one_letter_code
_entity_poly.pdbx_strand_id
1 'polypeptide(L)'
;MQSITSGPFGNRTGLSSHESPQPGLERAPFGRATADPVVMKWAGLQDAAAVVATLAGLQPDEPESERTTFSTAMRHLHGWRRDLAERSINDISAVMETGIAALISAQARGSAAVPAARALWNEYIQARSSVLAIIGIDHERSATGFA
;
A
#
# COMPACT_ATOMS: atom_id res chain seq x y z
N MET A 1 58.15 -38.16 53.60
CA MET A 1 57.26 -39.07 54.36
C MET A 1 55.85 -38.56 54.17
N GLN A 2 55.02 -39.24 53.36
CA GLN A 2 53.82 -39.99 53.79
C GLN A 2 52.78 -39.08 54.51
N SER A 3 51.47 -39.04 54.26
CA SER A 3 50.53 -39.91 53.54
C SER A 3 49.08 -39.35 53.70
N ILE A 4 48.22 -39.50 52.67
CA ILE A 4 46.73 -39.72 52.61
C ILE A 4 45.72 -39.15 53.65
N THR A 5 44.57 -38.65 53.16
CA THR A 5 43.15 -38.87 53.64
C THR A 5 42.21 -37.77 53.09
N SER A 6 41.27 -38.05 52.16
CA SER A 6 39.92 -38.63 52.29
C SER A 6 38.86 -37.71 52.93
N GLY A 7 37.82 -37.37 52.14
CA GLY A 7 36.43 -37.28 52.62
C GLY A 7 35.75 -35.89 52.68
N PRO A 8 34.42 -35.81 52.43
CA PRO A 8 33.71 -34.61 51.97
C PRO A 8 32.79 -33.98 53.03
N PHE A 9 32.30 -32.75 52.81
CA PHE A 9 30.95 -32.22 53.12
C PHE A 9 30.96 -30.69 53.28
N GLY A 10 29.90 -30.04 52.77
CA GLY A 10 29.39 -28.80 53.35
C GLY A 10 29.64 -27.52 52.54
N ASN A 11 28.70 -27.19 51.66
CA ASN A 11 28.01 -25.90 51.82
C ASN A 11 26.70 -25.86 51.03
N ARG A 12 25.61 -25.94 51.79
CA ARG A 12 24.25 -25.63 51.35
C ARG A 12 23.77 -24.51 52.26
N THR A 13 23.75 -23.28 51.74
CA THR A 13 22.69 -22.28 51.95
C THR A 13 23.09 -20.96 51.31
N GLY A 14 22.18 -20.40 50.52
CA GLY A 14 22.22 -19.01 50.08
C GLY A 14 21.87 -18.91 48.62
N LEU A 15 20.57 -18.74 48.31
CA LEU A 15 20.03 -17.77 47.36
C LEU A 15 18.50 -17.96 47.31
N SER A 16 17.80 -17.17 48.12
CA SER A 16 16.39 -16.86 47.91
C SER A 16 16.30 -15.79 46.80
N SER A 17 15.51 -16.02 45.75
CA SER A 17 14.44 -15.12 45.29
C SER A 17 14.04 -15.37 43.84
N HIS A 18 12.79 -15.77 43.67
CA HIS A 18 11.92 -15.56 42.49
C HIS A 18 12.39 -16.11 41.12
N GLU A 19 12.25 -17.42 40.92
CA GLU A 19 11.91 -17.95 39.60
C GLU A 19 10.41 -18.24 39.57
N SER A 20 9.63 -17.18 39.35
CA SER A 20 8.28 -17.34 38.81
C SER A 20 8.44 -17.80 37.36
N PRO A 21 7.72 -18.82 36.86
CA PRO A 21 7.72 -19.12 35.44
C PRO A 21 7.07 -17.94 34.74
N GLN A 22 7.87 -17.06 34.12
CA GLN A 22 7.31 -16.01 33.28
C GLN A 22 6.60 -16.71 32.12
N PRO A 23 5.28 -16.45 31.97
CA PRO A 23 4.48 -17.07 30.93
C PRO A 23 5.10 -16.71 29.59
N GLY A 24 4.95 -17.65 28.65
CA GLY A 24 5.54 -17.58 27.33
C GLY A 24 5.52 -16.17 26.78
N LEU A 25 6.63 -15.80 26.15
CA LEU A 25 6.58 -14.96 24.98
C LEU A 25 5.52 -15.57 24.06
N GLU A 26 4.26 -15.22 24.28
CA GLU A 26 3.28 -15.07 23.24
C GLU A 26 3.98 -14.11 22.28
N ARG A 27 4.74 -14.70 21.37
CA ARG A 27 5.01 -14.12 20.08
C ARG A 27 3.62 -13.78 19.60
N ALA A 28 3.23 -12.52 19.83
CA ALA A 28 2.04 -11.95 19.26
C ALA A 28 2.00 -12.49 17.85
N PRO A 29 0.89 -13.13 17.40
CA PRO A 29 0.82 -13.53 16.02
C PRO A 29 1.19 -12.26 15.28
N PHE A 30 2.34 -12.27 14.61
CA PHE A 30 2.69 -11.19 13.71
C PHE A 30 1.54 -11.27 12.74
N GLY A 31 0.54 -10.43 12.98
CA GLY A 31 -0.61 -10.29 12.14
C GLY A 31 0.04 -9.94 10.85
N ARG A 32 0.12 -10.92 9.95
CA ARG A 32 0.50 -10.71 8.58
C ARG A 32 -0.57 -9.74 8.13
N ALA A 33 -0.27 -8.44 8.24
CA ALA A 33 -1.18 -7.39 7.90
C ALA A 33 -1.49 -7.67 6.45
N THR A 34 -2.63 -8.30 6.21
CA THR A 34 -3.08 -8.64 4.87
C THR A 34 -3.13 -7.31 4.17
N ALA A 35 -2.23 -7.10 3.21
CA ALA A 35 -2.15 -5.85 2.47
C ALA A 35 -3.57 -5.54 1.97
N ASP A 36 -4.06 -4.34 2.28
CA ASP A 36 -5.43 -3.95 1.93
C ASP A 36 -5.60 -4.10 0.41
N PRO A 37 -6.52 -4.95 -0.08
CA PRO A 37 -6.65 -5.24 -1.50
C PRO A 37 -6.92 -3.97 -2.31
N VAL A 38 -7.59 -2.98 -1.74
CA VAL A 38 -7.85 -1.69 -2.40
C VAL A 38 -6.56 -0.88 -2.54
N VAL A 39 -5.67 -0.91 -1.54
CA VAL A 39 -4.36 -0.26 -1.60
C VAL A 39 -3.46 -0.92 -2.64
N MET A 40 -3.48 -2.25 -2.74
CA MET A 40 -2.73 -2.99 -3.77
C MET A 40 -3.25 -2.66 -5.17
N LYS A 41 -4.58 -2.58 -5.34
CA LYS A 41 -5.18 -2.22 -6.61
C LYS A 41 -4.88 -0.77 -7.01
N TRP A 42 -4.87 0.16 -6.06
CA TRP A 42 -4.41 1.53 -6.29
C TRP A 42 -2.96 1.58 -6.76
N ALA A 43 -2.05 0.82 -6.14
CA ALA A 43 -0.66 0.75 -6.57
C ALA A 43 -0.53 0.22 -8.00
N GLY A 44 -1.20 -0.90 -8.32
CA GLY A 44 -1.20 -1.46 -9.67
C GLY A 44 -1.83 -0.52 -10.72
N LEU A 45 -2.84 0.25 -10.33
CA LEU A 45 -3.45 1.26 -11.19
C LEU A 45 -2.44 2.38 -11.54
N GLN A 46 -1.63 2.83 -10.59
CA GLN A 46 -0.58 3.83 -10.82
C GLN A 46 0.53 3.28 -11.75
N ASP A 47 0.89 2.00 -11.59
CA ASP A 47 1.84 1.34 -12.48
C ASP A 47 1.29 1.24 -13.91
N ALA A 48 0.02 0.89 -14.07
CA ALA A 48 -0.66 0.91 -15.36
C ALA A 48 -0.70 2.33 -15.97
N ALA A 49 -0.91 3.36 -15.15
CA ALA A 49 -0.87 4.74 -15.58
C ALA A 49 0.52 5.17 -16.08
N ALA A 50 1.59 4.71 -15.44
CA ALA A 50 2.95 4.97 -15.91
C ALA A 50 3.21 4.37 -17.31
N VAL A 51 2.64 3.19 -17.60
CA VAL A 51 2.68 2.60 -18.95
C VAL A 51 1.93 3.49 -19.95
N VAL A 52 0.74 3.98 -19.62
CA VAL A 52 -0.03 4.87 -20.49
C VAL A 52 0.68 6.20 -20.73
N ALA A 53 1.28 6.81 -19.71
CA ALA A 53 2.11 8.01 -19.84
C ALA A 53 3.26 7.78 -20.84
N THR A 54 3.96 6.65 -20.70
CA THR A 54 5.04 6.26 -21.61
C THR A 54 4.52 6.12 -23.05
N LEU A 55 3.39 5.45 -23.26
CA LEU A 55 2.75 5.30 -24.57
C LEU A 55 2.28 6.64 -25.16
N ALA A 56 1.96 7.63 -24.31
CA ALA A 56 1.59 8.98 -24.70
C ALA A 56 2.82 9.89 -25.02
N GLY A 57 4.04 9.39 -24.81
CA GLY A 57 5.27 10.18 -24.92
C GLY A 57 5.41 11.22 -23.80
N LEU A 58 4.91 10.90 -22.61
CA LEU A 58 5.02 11.71 -21.40
C LEU A 58 5.98 11.04 -20.41
N GLN A 59 6.63 11.84 -19.57
CA GLN A 59 7.37 11.31 -18.43
C GLN A 59 6.35 10.95 -17.33
N PRO A 60 6.31 9.70 -16.84
CA PRO A 60 5.46 9.35 -15.70
C PRO A 60 5.92 10.10 -14.43
N ASP A 61 4.97 10.67 -13.70
CA ASP A 61 5.22 11.22 -12.36
C ASP A 61 5.61 10.09 -11.40
N GLU A 62 6.47 10.39 -10.42
CA GLU A 62 6.92 9.44 -9.42
C GLU A 62 6.02 9.53 -8.16
N PRO A 63 5.05 8.62 -7.96
CA PRO A 63 3.93 8.87 -7.05
C PRO A 63 4.18 8.33 -5.62
N GLU A 64 5.43 8.13 -5.20
CA GLU A 64 5.73 7.38 -3.96
C GLU A 64 5.13 8.01 -2.70
N SER A 65 5.19 9.35 -2.59
CA SER A 65 4.57 10.09 -1.49
C SER A 65 3.04 9.95 -1.48
N GLU A 66 2.42 9.96 -2.66
CA GLU A 66 0.97 9.79 -2.78
C GLU A 66 0.53 8.36 -2.46
N ARG A 67 1.27 7.33 -2.92
CA ARG A 67 0.97 5.93 -2.58
C ARG A 67 0.92 5.72 -1.07
N THR A 68 1.90 6.30 -0.36
CA THR A 68 1.95 6.24 1.10
C THR A 68 0.79 7.00 1.74
N THR A 69 0.51 8.24 1.28
CA THR A 69 -0.58 9.08 1.81
C THR A 69 -1.95 8.43 1.59
N PHE A 70 -2.19 7.89 0.39
CA PHE A 70 -3.39 7.12 0.05
C PHE A 70 -3.57 5.91 0.98
N SER A 71 -2.51 5.13 1.20
CA SER A 71 -2.57 3.95 2.08
C SER A 71 -2.94 4.30 3.53
N THR A 72 -2.50 5.49 3.99
CA THR A 72 -2.83 5.99 5.33
C THR A 72 -4.29 6.43 5.37
N ALA A 73 -4.73 7.25 4.42
CA ALA A 73 -6.12 7.73 4.34
C ALA A 73 -7.13 6.56 4.24
N MET A 74 -6.86 5.56 3.40
CA MET A 74 -7.74 4.39 3.22
C MET A 74 -7.93 3.55 4.49
N ARG A 75 -6.94 3.50 5.40
CA ARG A 75 -7.09 2.79 6.68
C ARG A 75 -8.12 3.44 7.61
N HIS A 76 -8.32 4.74 7.47
CA HIS A 76 -9.24 5.53 8.28
C HIS A 76 -10.63 5.67 7.65
N LEU A 77 -10.82 5.21 6.41
CA LEU A 77 -12.11 5.23 5.73
C LEU A 77 -12.93 4.00 6.04
N HIS A 78 -14.21 4.23 6.32
CA HIS A 78 -15.19 3.20 6.64
C HIS A 78 -16.55 3.53 5.99
N GLY A 79 -17.40 2.51 5.91
CA GLY A 79 -18.76 2.62 5.37
C GLY A 79 -18.79 3.13 3.93
N TRP A 80 -19.81 3.92 3.61
CA TRP A 80 -20.13 4.29 2.23
C TRP A 80 -18.99 4.99 1.47
N ARG A 81 -18.11 5.76 2.15
CA ARG A 81 -16.96 6.43 1.51
C ARG A 81 -15.91 5.43 1.06
N ARG A 82 -15.66 4.39 1.87
CA ARG A 82 -14.74 3.30 1.52
C ARG A 82 -15.28 2.50 0.35
N ASP A 83 -16.57 2.14 0.38
CA ASP A 83 -17.22 1.39 -0.70
C ASP A 83 -17.21 2.18 -2.02
N LEU A 84 -17.44 3.49 -1.96
CA LEU A 84 -17.38 4.36 -3.12
C LEU A 84 -15.96 4.43 -3.69
N ALA A 85 -14.94 4.64 -2.85
CA ALA A 85 -13.54 4.66 -3.29
C ALA A 85 -13.13 3.33 -3.94
N GLU A 86 -13.50 2.20 -3.33
CA GLU A 86 -13.21 0.87 -3.88
C GLU A 86 -13.88 0.65 -5.25
N ARG A 87 -15.15 1.02 -5.40
CA ARG A 87 -15.87 0.92 -6.69
C ARG A 87 -15.25 1.82 -7.74
N SER A 88 -14.91 3.06 -7.39
CA SER A 88 -14.24 3.98 -8.31
C SER A 88 -12.89 3.45 -8.76
N ILE A 89 -12.09 2.87 -7.87
CA ILE A 89 -10.81 2.23 -8.24
C ILE A 89 -11.03 1.03 -9.15
N ASN A 90 -12.04 0.20 -8.85
CA ASN A 90 -12.38 -0.95 -9.68
C ASN A 90 -12.75 -0.56 -11.11
N ASP A 91 -13.56 0.49 -11.25
CA ASP A 91 -13.98 1.03 -12.55
C ASP A 91 -12.80 1.57 -13.36
N ILE A 92 -11.96 2.42 -12.74
CA ILE A 92 -10.80 3.00 -13.41
C ILE A 92 -9.81 1.91 -13.84
N SER A 93 -9.58 0.89 -13.00
CA SER A 93 -8.72 -0.24 -13.40
C SER A 93 -9.25 -0.96 -14.63
N ALA A 94 -10.55 -1.21 -14.72
CA ALA A 94 -11.14 -1.88 -15.88
C ALA A 94 -11.00 -1.05 -17.16
N VAL A 95 -11.19 0.27 -17.06
CA VAL A 95 -10.96 1.22 -18.17
C VAL A 95 -9.50 1.18 -18.62
N MET A 96 -8.56 1.23 -17.67
CA MET A 96 -7.12 1.22 -17.95
C MET A 96 -6.66 -0.08 -18.58
N GLU A 97 -7.06 -1.23 -18.04
CA GLU A 97 -6.74 -2.56 -18.60
C GLU A 97 -7.22 -2.68 -20.05
N THR A 98 -8.47 -2.30 -20.30
CA THR A 98 -9.08 -2.35 -21.64
C THR A 98 -8.41 -1.36 -22.59
N GLY A 99 -8.16 -0.12 -22.13
CA GLY A 99 -7.52 0.93 -22.92
C GLY A 99 -6.10 0.56 -23.32
N ILE A 100 -5.30 0.03 -22.39
CA ILE A 100 -3.93 -0.44 -22.67
C ILE A 100 -3.95 -1.58 -23.69
N ALA A 101 -4.83 -2.57 -23.52
CA ALA A 101 -4.95 -3.68 -24.48
C ALA A 101 -5.31 -3.19 -25.89
N ALA A 102 -6.20 -2.20 -25.99
CA ALA A 102 -6.55 -1.56 -27.26
C ALA A 102 -5.38 -0.80 -27.88
N LEU A 103 -4.60 -0.05 -27.10
CA LEU A 103 -3.42 0.68 -27.55
C LEU A 103 -2.34 -0.27 -28.09
N ILE A 104 -2.02 -1.33 -27.35
CA ILE A 104 -1.06 -2.35 -27.79
C ILE A 104 -1.52 -2.99 -29.11
N SER A 105 -2.79 -3.34 -29.20
CA SER A 105 -3.37 -3.93 -30.41
C SER A 105 -3.32 -2.97 -31.61
N ALA A 106 -3.57 -1.67 -31.38
CA ALA A 106 -3.48 -0.65 -32.42
C ALA A 106 -2.04 -0.44 -32.90
N GLN A 107 -1.08 -0.41 -31.99
CA GLN A 107 0.34 -0.30 -32.30
C GLN A 107 0.84 -1.51 -33.10
N ALA A 108 0.40 -2.73 -32.75
CA ALA A 108 0.71 -3.94 -33.50
C ALA A 108 0.19 -3.92 -34.95
N ARG A 109 -0.86 -3.12 -35.23
CA ARG A 109 -1.40 -2.89 -36.57
C ARG A 109 -0.75 -1.71 -37.31
N GLY A 110 0.25 -1.04 -36.70
CA GLY A 110 0.92 0.12 -37.27
C GLY A 110 0.14 1.43 -37.17
N SER A 111 -0.93 1.49 -36.36
CA SER A 111 -1.69 2.72 -36.14
C SER A 111 -0.97 3.66 -35.17
N ALA A 112 -1.09 4.96 -35.36
CA ALA A 112 -0.62 5.95 -34.40
C ALA A 112 -1.46 5.88 -33.11
N ALA A 113 -0.92 5.29 -32.05
CA ALA A 113 -1.61 5.12 -30.77
C ALA A 113 -1.47 6.32 -29.81
N VAL A 114 -0.54 7.25 -30.09
CA VAL A 114 -0.19 8.37 -29.18
C VAL A 114 -1.39 9.27 -28.85
N PRO A 115 -2.25 9.71 -29.80
CA PRO A 115 -3.41 10.55 -29.45
C PRO A 115 -4.40 9.83 -28.54
N ALA A 116 -4.63 8.53 -28.76
CA ALA A 116 -5.49 7.71 -27.92
C ALA A 116 -4.89 7.50 -26.52
N ALA A 117 -3.57 7.28 -26.43
CA ALA A 117 -2.87 7.20 -25.15
C ALA A 117 -2.96 8.50 -24.34
N ARG A 118 -2.88 9.66 -25.01
CA ARG A 118 -3.07 10.98 -24.37
C ARG A 118 -4.49 11.17 -23.84
N ALA A 119 -5.50 10.73 -24.59
CA ALA A 119 -6.88 10.78 -24.12
C ALA A 119 -7.07 9.93 -22.85
N LEU A 120 -6.60 8.68 -22.88
CA LEU A 120 -6.66 7.77 -21.73
C LEU A 120 -5.90 8.32 -20.51
N TRP A 121 -4.74 8.93 -20.73
CA TRP A 121 -3.99 9.59 -19.65
C TRP A 121 -4.79 10.73 -18.99
N ASN A 122 -5.45 11.57 -19.78
CA ASN A 122 -6.25 12.67 -19.25
C ASN A 122 -7.48 12.18 -18.47
N GLU A 123 -8.12 11.10 -18.94
CA GLU A 123 -9.21 10.45 -18.22
C GLU A 123 -8.74 9.89 -16.87
N TYR A 124 -7.58 9.21 -16.87
CA TYR A 124 -6.96 8.71 -15.65
C TYR A 124 -6.71 9.82 -14.62
N ILE A 125 -6.11 10.94 -15.02
CA ILE A 125 -5.81 12.05 -14.10
C ILE A 125 -7.10 12.62 -13.48
N GLN A 126 -8.16 12.78 -14.27
CA GLN A 126 -9.46 13.25 -13.75
C GLN A 126 -10.08 12.27 -12.76
N ALA A 127 -10.05 10.97 -13.10
CA ALA A 127 -10.62 9.93 -12.26
C ALA A 127 -9.82 9.75 -10.95
N ARG A 128 -8.49 9.82 -11.03
CA ARG A 128 -7.58 9.84 -9.88
C ARG A 128 -7.89 10.98 -8.93
N SER A 129 -8.01 12.21 -9.44
CA SER A 129 -8.37 13.37 -8.61
C SER A 129 -9.72 13.18 -7.92
N SER A 130 -10.69 12.57 -8.61
CA SER A 130 -12.00 12.25 -8.03
C SER A 130 -11.90 11.25 -6.87
N VAL A 131 -11.06 10.21 -7.00
CA VAL A 131 -10.79 9.25 -5.91
C VAL A 131 -10.11 9.94 -4.73
N LEU A 132 -9.10 10.77 -4.98
CA LEU A 132 -8.40 11.54 -3.94
C LEU A 132 -9.36 12.47 -3.18
N ALA A 133 -10.36 13.05 -3.85
CA ALA A 133 -11.40 13.83 -3.22
C ALA A 133 -12.35 13.01 -2.33
N ILE A 134 -12.76 11.81 -2.76
CA ILE A 134 -13.59 10.88 -1.97
C ILE A 134 -12.91 10.55 -0.64
N ILE A 135 -11.61 10.26 -0.69
CA ILE A 135 -10.82 9.86 0.49
C ILE A 135 -10.33 11.03 1.34
N GLY A 136 -10.53 12.24 0.83
CA GLY A 136 -10.26 13.48 1.52
C GLY A 136 -8.82 13.97 1.49
N ILE A 137 -8.06 13.56 0.48
CA ILE A 137 -6.73 14.10 0.19
C ILE A 137 -6.83 15.44 -0.58
N ASP A 138 -7.96 15.75 -1.23
CA ASP A 138 -8.18 16.98 -2.02
C ASP A 138 -8.85 18.16 -1.26
N HIS A 139 -8.64 18.30 0.05
CA HIS A 139 -9.45 19.21 0.89
C HIS A 139 -9.21 20.73 0.73
N GLU A 140 -8.33 21.19 -0.17
CA GLU A 140 -7.93 22.61 -0.23
C GLU A 140 -8.73 23.52 -1.20
N ARG A 141 -9.76 23.03 -1.90
CA ARG A 141 -10.52 23.89 -2.85
C ARG A 141 -11.83 24.50 -2.32
N SER A 142 -12.23 24.23 -1.08
CA SER A 142 -13.51 24.75 -0.55
C SER A 142 -13.38 25.70 0.65
N ALA A 143 -12.17 25.96 1.16
CA ALA A 143 -11.98 26.76 2.38
C ALA A 143 -11.77 28.27 2.14
N THR A 144 -11.59 28.73 0.90
CA THR A 144 -11.18 30.13 0.62
C THR A 144 -12.15 30.93 -0.27
N GLY A 145 -13.41 30.50 -0.38
CA GLY A 145 -14.34 31.04 -1.37
C GLY A 145 -15.71 31.43 -0.84
N PHE A 146 -15.82 31.99 0.37
CA PHE A 146 -16.98 32.77 0.81
C PHE A 146 -16.58 33.71 1.95
N ALA A 147 -16.10 34.90 1.60
CA ALA A 147 -16.05 36.08 2.46
C ALA A 147 -16.18 37.33 1.57
#